data_AF-A0AAJ2DK29-F1
#
_entry.id   AF-A0AAJ2DK29-F1
#
_cell.length_a   1.000
_cell.length_b   1.000
_cell.length_c   1.000
_cell.angle_alpha   90.00
_cell.angle_beta   90.00
_cell.angle_gamma   90.00
#
_symmetry.space_group_name_H-M   'P 1'
#
loop_
_entity.id
_entity.type
_entity.pdbx_description
1 polymer ?
#
loop_
_entity_poly.entity_id
_entity_poly.type
_entity_poly.pdbx_seq_one_letter_code
_entity_poly.pdbx_strand_id
1 'polypeptide(L)' 'MRYIEDMWKLVGNHPLILIGSHVIIVNEISLQLRTDFNMWGIIGGALEYGETLEEAAKREV' A
#
# COMPACT_ATOMS: atom_id res chain seq x y z
N MET A 1 5.75 3.59 -7.32
CA MET A 1 4.47 4.24 -7.01
C MET A 1 4.47 5.63 -7.60
N ARG A 2 3.80 5.86 -8.73
CA ARG A 2 3.83 7.19 -9.41
C ARG A 2 2.52 7.94 -9.24
N TYR A 3 1.41 7.20 -9.13
CA TYR A 3 0.08 7.78 -9.02
C TYR A 3 -0.07 8.64 -7.76
N ILE A 4 0.32 8.12 -6.60
CA ILE A 4 0.15 8.82 -5.32
C ILE A 4 0.96 10.11 -5.32
N GLU A 5 2.23 10.05 -5.71
CA GLU A 5 3.09 11.22 -5.82
C GLU A 5 2.51 12.30 -6.76
N ASP A 6 1.93 11.88 -7.89
CA ASP A 6 1.27 12.79 -8.83
C ASP A 6 0.00 13.40 -8.22
N MET A 7 -0.77 12.63 -7.44
CA MET A 7 -1.93 13.14 -6.72
C MET A 7 -1.54 14.18 -5.65
N TRP A 8 -0.50 13.94 -4.86
CA TRP A 8 0.00 14.90 -3.88
C TRP A 8 0.42 16.23 -4.51
N LYS A 9 1.03 16.20 -5.71
CA LYS A 9 1.35 17.44 -6.46
C LYS A 9 0.10 18.24 -6.83
N LEU A 10 -1.03 17.56 -7.08
CA LEU A 10 -2.28 18.21 -7.47
C LEU A 10 -3.07 18.74 -6.27
N VAL A 11 -3.13 18.00 -5.16
CA VAL A 11 -3.96 18.35 -3.99
C VAL A 11 -3.19 19.08 -2.89
N GLY A 12 -1.86 19.16 -2.98
CA GLY A 12 -1.00 19.77 -1.97
C GLY A 12 -1.09 19.04 -0.64
N ASN A 13 -1.35 19.78 0.44
CA ASN A 13 -1.47 19.23 1.80
C ASN A 13 -2.88 18.78 2.16
N HIS A 14 -3.81 18.75 1.20
CA HIS A 14 -5.17 18.31 1.49
C HIS A 14 -5.18 16.80 1.79
N PRO A 15 -5.96 16.33 2.79
CA PRO A 15 -6.10 14.91 3.04
C PRO A 15 -6.52 14.15 1.78
N LEU A 16 -5.87 13.02 1.53
CA LEU A 16 -6.15 12.17 0.39
C LEU A 16 -6.53 10.78 0.86
N ILE A 17 -7.71 10.32 0.42
CA ILE A 17 -8.19 8.96 0.71
C ILE A 17 -7.52 8.02 -0.28
N LEU A 18 -6.73 7.08 0.23
CA LEU A 18 -6.09 6.03 -0.55
C LEU A 18 -6.78 4.69 -0.30
N ILE A 19 -6.95 3.92 -1.37
CA ILE A 19 -7.38 2.53 -1.29
C ILE A 19 -6.10 1.68 -1.19
N GLY A 20 -6.06 0.78 -0.21
CA GLY A 20 -4.94 -0.14 -0.01
C GLY A 20 -5.39 -1.59 -0.03
N SER A 21 -4.47 -2.46 -0.47
CA SER A 21 -4.63 -3.91 -0.45
C SER A 21 -3.61 -4.51 0.52
N HIS A 22 -4.09 -5.38 1.42
CA HIS A 22 -3.28 -6.01 2.46
C HIS A 22 -3.55 -7.51 2.49
N VAL A 23 -2.50 -8.31 2.63
CA VAL A 23 -2.58 -9.77 2.55
C VAL A 23 -2.02 -10.39 3.83
N ILE A 24 -2.75 -11.35 4.38
CA ILE A 24 -2.26 -12.21 5.47
C ILE A 24 -2.04 -13.61 4.89
N ILE A 25 -0.80 -14.08 4.95
CA ILE A 25 -0.45 -15.46 4.63
C ILE A 25 -0.67 -16.28 5.90
N VAL A 26 -1.54 -17.28 5.85
CA VAL A 26 -2.05 -17.96 7.06
C VAL A 26 -1.12 -19.07 7.56
N ASN A 27 -0.28 -19.65 6.69
CA ASN A 27 0.61 -20.76 7.06
C ASN A 27 1.79 -20.30 7.94
N GLU A 28 2.26 -19.08 7.74
CA GLU A 28 3.21 -18.38 8.60
C GLU A 28 2.72 -16.93 8.64
N ILE A 29 2.34 -16.42 9.82
CA ILE A 29 1.90 -15.02 9.93
C ILE A 29 3.09 -14.12 9.62
N SER A 30 3.24 -13.77 8.35
CA SER A 30 4.30 -12.90 7.86
C SER A 30 3.89 -11.45 8.08
N LEU A 31 4.68 -10.75 8.88
CA LEU A 31 4.62 -9.30 9.01
C LEU A 31 5.86 -8.72 8.35
N GLN A 32 5.77 -7.49 7.86
CA GLN A 32 6.89 -6.72 7.34
C GLN A 32 7.29 -5.68 8.40
N LEU A 33 8.59 -5.61 8.72
CA LEU A 33 9.13 -4.49 9.48
C LEU A 33 9.25 -3.28 8.56
N ARG A 34 8.39 -2.27 8.75
CA ARG A 34 8.39 -1.06 7.93
C ARG A 34 9.56 -0.15 8.28
N THR A 35 10.15 0.46 7.27
CA THR A 35 11.30 1.38 7.42
C THR A 35 10.92 2.79 7.85
N ASP A 36 9.67 3.20 7.63
CA ASP A 36 9.18 4.55 7.93
C ASP A 36 8.88 4.78 9.42
N PHE A 37 8.30 3.77 10.08
CA PHE A 37 7.91 3.83 11.48
C PHE A 37 8.60 2.80 12.37
N ASN A 38 9.45 1.93 11.80
CA ASN A 38 10.14 0.85 12.51
C ASN A 38 9.16 -0.06 13.29
N MET A 39 8.03 -0.39 12.66
CA MET A 39 6.98 -1.23 13.24
C MET A 39 6.66 -2.41 12.34
N TRP A 40 6.30 -3.54 12.96
CA TRP A 40 5.77 -4.70 12.24
C TRP A 40 4.33 -4.43 11.80
N GLY A 41 4.04 -4.69 10.53
CA GLY A 41 2.71 -4.52 9.96
C GLY A 41 2.39 -5.60 8.94
N ILE A 42 1.12 -5.66 8.54
CA ILE A 42 0.66 -6.57 7.48
C ILE A 42 1.29 -6.11 6.16
N ILE A 43 1.74 -7.08 5.35
CA ILE A 43 2.28 -6.81 4.00
C ILE A 43 1.15 -6.25 3.13
N GLY A 44 1.43 -5.16 2.43
CA GLY A 44 0.47 -4.50 1.60
C GLY A 44 0.90 -3.10 1.20
N GLY A 45 0.07 -2.47 0.38
CA GLY A 45 0.34 -1.16 -0.16
C GLY A 45 -0.89 -0.54 -0.80
N ALA A 46 -0.72 0.71 -1.21
CA ALA A 46 -1.76 1.46 -1.90
C ALA A 46 -1.89 1.00 -3.36
N LEU A 47 -3.10 1.13 -3.90
CA LEU A 47 -3.38 0.80 -5.29
C LEU A 47 -2.70 1.81 -6.23
N GLU A 48 -2.16 1.31 -7.35
CA GLU A 48 -1.84 2.15 -8.48
C GLU A 48 -3.05 2.30 -9.41
N TYR A 49 -3.03 3.33 -10.25
CA TYR A 49 -4.13 3.63 -11.14
C TYR A 49 -4.37 2.49 -12.13
N GLY A 50 -5.61 1.98 -12.16
CA GLY A 50 -6.04 0.91 -13.07
C GLY A 50 -5.83 -0.51 -12.53
N GLU A 51 -5.26 -0.69 -11.33
CA GLU A 51 -5.16 -2.00 -10.70
C GLU A 51 -6.46 -2.41 -9.99
N THR A 52 -6.75 -3.71 -10.01
CA THR A 52 -7.65 -4.36 -9.07
C THR A 52 -6.99 -4.57 -7.70
N LEU A 53 -7.78 -4.87 -6.68
CA LEU A 53 -7.26 -5.17 -5.33
C LEU A 53 -6.33 -6.40 -5.35
N GLU A 54 -6.66 -7.40 -6.16
CA GLU A 54 -5.91 -8.64 -6.32
C GLU A 54 -4.59 -8.44 -7.06
N GLU A 55 -4.56 -7.57 -8.07
CA GLU A 55 -3.31 -7.20 -8.76
C GLU A 55 -2.37 -6.44 -7.83
N ALA A 56 -2.89 -5.47 -7.08
CA ALA A 56 -2.11 -4.75 -6.06
C ALA A 56 -1.60 -5.70 -4.97
N ALA A 57 -2.44 -6.63 -4.48
CA ALA A 57 -2.04 -7.65 -3.51
C ALA A 57 -0.87 -8.51 -4.02
N LYS A 58 -0.90 -8.95 -5.27
CA LYS A 58 0.17 -9.76 -5.89
C LYS A 58 1.46 -8.98 -6.13
N ARG A 59 1.38 -7.66 -6.27
CA ARG A 59 2.55 -6.79 -6.47
C ARG A 59 3.29 -6.47 -5.17
N GLU A 60 2.56 -6.39 -4.06
CA GLU A 60 3.10 -6.00 -2.75
C GLU A 60 3.65 -7.17 -1.92
N VAL A 61 3.20 -8.40 -2.21
CA VAL A 61 3.65 -9.66 -1.57
C VAL A 61 4.78 -10.28 -2.38
#